data_AF-A0A4V2K220-F1
#
_entry.id   AF-A0A4V2K220-F1
#
_cell.length_a   1.000
_cell.length_b   1.000
_cell.length_c   1.000
_cell.angle_alpha   90.00
_cell.angle_beta   90.00
_cell.angle_gamma   90.00
#
_symmetry.space_group_name_H-M   'P 1'
#
loop_
_entity.id
_entity.type
_entity.pdbx_description
1 polymer ?
#
loop_
_entity_poly.entity_id
_entity_poly.type
_entity_poly.pdbx_seq_one_letter_code
_entity_poly.pdbx_strand_id
1 'polypeptide(L)'
;MSAESVARWNAIPLNRPEPDEIAHPSLKRPRDEGDQDDDTEDDVSLVSRTPSPPPPDAMDVDKYDEYYTNKPSREVITVETKIKSTNVGFSMLAKMGWVEGTPLGISGDGRVEPVPFYVKNDLTGLGKANQDVRMIESTVSQRRELDSERQTKETEEQRRQREDAVARRAAVQSEISSVLRPFYCEVCEKQFKNVAQYDEHTNSYAHHHKVRFRDMQLAQRASRNTEEEINKRKEKERKREEKELRKIAKAAGVKMAKPPVAIAAVVEASSVPAGSAGPSGNLKKGGWATVTTPSANTPSPPAEPPQRSGWAT
;
A
#
# COMPACT_ATOMS: atom_id res chain seq x y z
N MET A 1 14.33 -7.42 23.04
CA MET A 1 12.91 -7.08 22.76
C MET A 1 12.01 -8.22 23.20
N SER A 2 10.69 -8.02 23.38
CA SER A 2 9.77 -9.15 23.60
C SER A 2 9.54 -9.91 22.29
N ALA A 3 9.13 -11.18 22.38
CA ALA A 3 8.80 -11.99 21.20
C ALA A 3 7.68 -11.35 20.36
N GLU A 4 6.71 -10.72 21.01
CA GLU A 4 5.61 -9.98 20.39
C GLU A 4 6.10 -8.76 19.60
N SER A 5 7.07 -8.01 20.12
CA SER A 5 7.71 -6.89 19.40
C SER A 5 8.35 -7.38 18.10
N VAL A 6 9.10 -8.49 18.15
CA VAL A 6 9.78 -9.07 16.99
C VAL A 6 8.77 -9.63 15.99
N ALA A 7 7.73 -10.34 16.45
CA ALA A 7 6.65 -10.83 15.60
C ALA A 7 5.90 -9.69 14.91
N ARG A 8 5.59 -8.60 15.62
CA ARG A 8 4.96 -7.39 15.06
C ARG A 8 5.85 -6.70 14.03
N TRP A 9 7.17 -6.64 14.25
CA TRP A 9 8.11 -6.08 13.28
C TRP A 9 8.18 -6.93 12.00
N ASN A 10 8.30 -8.25 12.17
CA ASN A 10 8.37 -9.21 11.06
C ASN A 10 7.03 -9.36 10.30
N ALA A 11 5.91 -8.92 10.87
CA ALA A 11 4.60 -8.90 10.21
C ALA A 11 4.38 -7.69 9.27
N ILE A 12 5.24 -6.67 9.33
CA ILE A 12 5.19 -5.53 8.38
C ILE A 12 5.68 -6.01 7.01
N PRO A 13 4.91 -5.94 5.92
CA PRO A 13 5.36 -6.42 4.61
C PRO A 13 6.53 -5.57 4.08
N LEU A 14 7.53 -6.21 3.48
CA LEU A 14 8.68 -5.53 2.86
C LEU A 14 8.29 -4.72 1.62
N ASN A 15 7.34 -5.22 0.83
CA ASN A 15 6.62 -4.38 -0.13
C ASN A 15 5.62 -3.51 0.62
N ARG A 16 5.89 -2.21 0.64
CA ARG A 16 4.82 -1.21 0.80
C ARG A 16 3.81 -1.44 -0.34
N PRO A 17 2.50 -1.60 -0.05
CA PRO A 17 1.51 -1.58 -1.13
C PRO A 17 1.59 -0.23 -1.83
N GLU A 18 1.52 -0.23 -3.17
CA GLU A 18 1.37 1.00 -3.94
C GLU A 18 0.18 1.79 -3.38
N PRO A 19 0.33 3.10 -3.12
CA PRO A 19 -0.76 3.89 -2.59
C PRO A 19 -1.83 4.05 -3.67
N ASP A 20 -3.04 3.53 -3.43
CA ASP A 20 -4.24 4.12 -4.01
C ASP A 20 -4.17 5.64 -3.73
N GLU A 21 -4.35 6.49 -4.76
CA GLU A 21 -3.97 7.93 -4.72
C GLU A 21 -4.81 8.81 -3.77
N ILE A 22 -5.52 8.23 -2.80
CA ILE A 22 -6.48 8.89 -1.93
C ILE A 22 -6.01 8.80 -0.47
N ALA A 23 -5.72 9.99 0.10
CA ALA A 23 -5.33 10.27 1.48
C ALA A 23 -3.85 10.09 1.88
N HIS A 24 -3.02 11.07 1.47
CA HIS A 24 -1.93 11.53 2.33
C HIS A 24 -2.49 12.50 3.41
N PRO A 25 -2.59 12.12 4.70
CA PRO A 25 -2.93 13.07 5.76
C PRO A 25 -1.75 14.04 5.96
N SER A 26 -1.94 15.31 5.61
CA SER A 26 -0.92 16.34 5.75
C SER A 26 -0.69 16.68 7.22
N LEU A 27 0.48 16.30 7.76
CA LEU A 27 0.92 16.65 9.13
C LEU A 27 1.35 18.13 9.26
N LYS A 28 0.63 19.05 8.61
CA LYS A 28 0.70 20.49 8.89
C LYS A 28 -0.28 20.79 10.02
N ARG A 29 0.24 21.17 11.19
CA ARG A 29 -0.59 21.89 12.18
C ARG A 29 -1.18 23.13 11.49
N PRO A 30 -2.43 23.52 11.76
CA PRO A 30 -2.86 24.87 11.45
C PRO A 30 -1.97 25.85 12.24
N ARG A 31 -1.59 26.95 11.59
CA ARG A 31 -1.08 28.13 12.28
C ARG A 31 -2.31 28.81 12.88
N ASP A 32 -2.24 29.14 14.17
CA ASP A 32 -3.26 29.94 14.82
C ASP A 32 -3.06 31.38 14.32
N GLU A 33 -4.01 31.88 13.53
CA GLU A 33 -3.98 33.24 12.98
C GLU A 33 -4.99 34.06 13.78
N GLY A 34 -4.50 34.48 14.95
CA GLY A 34 -5.31 35.06 16.03
C GLY A 34 -4.62 36.21 16.75
N ASP A 35 -4.03 37.13 15.98
CA ASP A 35 -3.84 38.52 16.40
C ASP A 35 -4.24 39.44 15.23
N GLN A 36 -4.99 40.48 15.55
CA GLN A 36 -5.50 41.50 14.63
C GLN A 36 -4.98 42.86 15.12
N ASP A 37 -3.66 43.03 15.06
CA ASP A 37 -2.99 44.25 15.50
C ASP A 37 -3.39 45.42 14.58
N ASP A 38 -4.05 46.42 15.17
CA ASP A 38 -4.55 47.64 14.51
C ASP A 38 -3.49 48.76 14.59
N ASP A 39 -2.29 48.46 14.08
CA ASP A 39 -1.16 49.41 14.04
C ASP A 39 -1.34 50.45 12.91
N THR A 40 -2.19 51.45 13.16
CA THR A 40 -2.45 52.55 12.23
C THR A 40 -1.31 53.58 12.20
N GLU A 41 -0.63 53.67 11.06
CA GLU A 41 0.02 54.86 10.49
C GLU A 41 0.85 55.77 11.43
N ASP A 42 2.14 55.44 11.61
CA ASP A 42 3.16 56.41 12.08
C ASP A 42 4.43 56.38 11.19
N ASP A 43 4.21 56.35 9.87
CA ASP A 43 5.24 56.22 8.82
C ASP A 43 5.96 57.56 8.56
N VAL A 44 6.51 58.16 9.63
CA VAL A 44 7.16 59.47 9.61
C VAL A 44 8.56 59.42 9.01
N SER A 45 8.70 59.97 7.79
CA SER A 45 9.94 59.88 7.00
C SER A 45 11.19 60.37 7.74
N LEU A 46 12.07 59.43 8.11
CA LEU A 46 13.30 59.66 8.89
C LEU A 46 14.40 60.46 8.15
N VAL A 47 14.16 60.87 6.90
CA VAL A 47 15.16 61.43 5.97
C VAL A 47 15.10 62.96 5.89
N SER A 48 14.90 63.63 7.03
CA SER A 48 14.83 65.11 7.10
C SER A 48 15.49 65.74 8.33
N ARG A 49 16.08 64.93 9.22
CA ARG A 49 16.87 65.44 10.36
C ARG A 49 18.35 65.51 9.98
N THR A 50 18.85 66.71 9.71
CA THR A 50 20.29 66.96 9.67
C THR A 50 20.93 66.51 10.99
N PRO A 51 22.06 65.75 10.97
CA PRO A 51 22.72 65.33 12.20
C PRO A 51 23.05 66.53 13.10
N SER A 52 22.68 66.45 14.38
CA SER A 52 23.11 67.44 15.36
C SER A 52 24.64 67.41 15.45
N PRO A 53 25.33 68.57 15.50
CA PRO A 53 26.78 68.58 15.67
C PRO A 53 27.16 67.86 16.97
N PRO A 54 28.24 67.06 16.97
CA PRO A 54 28.66 66.31 18.16
C PRO A 54 29.06 67.25 19.29
N PRO A 55 28.83 66.88 20.56
CA PRO A 55 29.23 67.71 21.70
C PRO A 55 30.76 67.82 21.77
N PRO A 56 31.31 68.96 22.22
CA PRO A 56 32.75 69.25 22.17
C PRO A 56 33.61 68.42 23.14
N ASP A 57 32.98 67.58 23.98
CA ASP A 57 33.60 66.67 24.93
C ASP A 57 33.16 65.21 24.68
N ALA A 58 32.84 64.89 23.41
CA ALA A 58 32.69 63.51 22.98
C ALA A 58 34.06 62.82 23.04
N MET A 59 34.25 61.93 24.02
CA MET A 59 35.43 61.07 24.10
C MET A 59 35.59 60.30 22.78
N ASP A 60 36.72 60.56 22.11
CA ASP A 60 37.06 60.07 20.78
C ASP A 60 37.08 58.53 20.74
N VAL A 61 35.99 57.95 20.21
CA VAL A 61 35.74 56.50 20.19
C VAL A 61 36.69 55.80 19.20
N ASP A 62 36.92 56.42 18.05
CA ASP A 62 37.81 55.90 17.01
C ASP A 62 39.23 55.72 17.56
N LYS A 63 39.68 56.64 18.41
CA LYS A 63 40.95 56.56 19.15
C LYS A 63 41.00 55.44 20.19
N TYR A 64 39.86 55.07 20.80
CA TYR A 64 39.80 53.90 21.69
C TYR A 64 40.02 52.60 20.91
N ASP A 65 39.42 52.51 19.71
CA ASP A 65 39.59 51.39 18.80
C ASP A 65 41.00 51.33 18.20
N GLU A 66 41.67 52.45 17.93
CA GLU A 66 43.11 52.46 17.65
C GLU A 66 43.93 51.83 18.80
N TYR A 67 43.63 52.19 20.06
CA TYR A 67 44.32 51.61 21.22
C TYR A 67 43.99 50.14 21.48
N TYR A 68 42.96 49.56 20.85
CA TYR A 68 42.67 48.12 20.91
C TYR A 68 43.21 47.36 19.70
N THR A 69 43.11 47.93 18.51
CA THR A 69 43.61 47.36 17.25
C THR A 69 45.14 47.29 17.21
N ASN A 70 45.83 48.29 17.79
CA ASN A 70 47.29 48.30 17.89
C ASN A 70 47.86 47.47 19.06
N LYS A 71 47.03 46.76 19.83
CA LYS A 71 47.56 45.79 20.83
C LYS A 71 48.08 44.56 20.08
N PRO A 72 49.29 44.05 20.41
CA PRO A 72 49.77 42.81 19.83
C PRO A 72 48.78 41.68 20.14
N SER A 73 48.33 40.97 19.11
CA SER A 73 47.38 39.87 19.23
C SER A 73 47.91 38.83 20.21
N ARG A 74 47.13 38.50 21.24
CA ARG A 74 47.52 37.51 22.26
C ARG A 74 47.74 36.16 21.59
N GLU A 75 48.93 35.58 21.75
CA GLU A 75 49.22 34.23 21.26
C GLU A 75 48.27 33.24 21.95
N VAL A 76 47.39 32.60 21.17
CA VAL A 76 46.46 31.59 21.69
C VAL A 76 47.24 30.28 21.86
N ILE A 77 47.71 30.04 23.08
CA ILE A 77 48.38 28.80 23.46
C ILE A 77 47.35 27.66 23.46
N THR A 78 47.53 26.66 22.61
CA THR A 78 46.75 25.42 22.62
C THR A 78 47.43 24.37 23.51
N VAL A 79 46.71 23.28 23.81
CA VAL A 79 47.21 22.16 24.62
C VAL A 79 48.47 21.50 24.01
N GLU A 80 48.64 21.60 22.69
CA GLU A 80 49.74 20.98 21.94
C GLU A 80 50.95 21.92 21.74
N THR A 81 50.77 23.23 21.88
CA THR A 81 51.82 24.23 21.64
C THR A 81 52.56 24.60 22.92
N LYS A 82 53.85 24.26 23.00
CA LYS A 82 54.70 24.65 24.13
C LYS A 82 54.94 26.16 24.18
N ILE A 83 55.01 26.71 25.39
CA ILE A 83 55.24 28.14 25.63
C ILE A 83 56.66 28.51 25.19
N LYS A 84 56.77 29.50 24.31
CA LYS A 84 58.05 30.03 23.81
C LYS A 84 58.85 30.68 24.95
N SER A 85 60.18 30.59 24.89
CA SER A 85 61.09 31.24 25.86
C SER A 85 61.02 32.78 25.86
N THR A 86 60.45 33.38 24.81
CA THR A 86 60.13 34.81 24.72
C THR A 86 58.95 35.23 25.62
N ASN A 87 58.18 34.29 26.15
CA ASN A 87 57.04 34.58 27.00
C ASN A 87 57.48 34.98 28.41
N VAL A 88 56.89 36.04 28.96
CA VAL A 88 57.22 36.56 30.30
C VAL A 88 57.04 35.47 31.38
N GLY A 89 56.03 34.60 31.27
CA GLY A 89 55.79 33.49 32.19
C GLY A 89 56.92 32.45 32.18
N PHE A 90 57.43 32.08 31.00
CA PHE A 90 58.60 31.20 30.88
C PHE A 90 59.82 31.84 31.56
N SER A 91 60.06 33.13 31.29
CA SER A 91 61.17 33.88 31.91
C SER A 91 61.06 33.99 33.44
N MET A 92 59.84 33.97 33.98
CA MET A 92 59.57 34.01 35.42
C MET A 92 59.80 32.64 36.08
N LEU A 93 59.33 31.56 35.44
CA LEU A 93 59.60 30.19 35.88
C LEU A 93 61.10 29.89 35.89
N ALA A 94 61.82 30.24 34.82
CA ALA A 94 63.28 30.09 34.73
C ALA A 94 64.02 30.81 35.88
N LYS A 95 63.58 32.02 36.24
CA LYS A 95 64.14 32.78 37.39
C LYS A 95 63.84 32.15 38.75
N MET A 96 62.81 31.30 38.85
CA MET A 96 62.49 30.52 40.04
C MET A 96 63.17 29.14 40.06
N GLY A 97 64.11 28.88 39.14
CA GLY A 97 64.87 27.63 39.08
C GLY A 97 64.17 26.49 38.33
N TRP A 98 63.04 26.74 37.67
CA TRP A 98 62.40 25.74 36.81
C TRP A 98 63.13 25.65 35.46
N VAL A 99 63.42 24.41 35.02
CA VAL A 99 64.06 24.12 33.73
C VAL A 99 63.05 23.45 32.80
N GLU A 100 63.08 23.78 31.51
CA GLU A 100 62.16 23.23 30.54
C GLU A 100 62.18 21.69 30.51
N GLY A 101 61.01 21.07 30.35
CA GLY A 101 60.83 19.61 30.46
C GLY A 101 60.89 19.06 31.89
N THR A 102 61.25 19.85 32.90
CA THR A 102 61.25 19.41 34.30
C THR A 102 59.84 19.50 34.89
N PRO A 103 59.31 18.45 35.53
CA PRO A 103 58.02 18.49 36.20
C PRO A 103 58.04 19.39 37.44
N LEU A 104 56.93 20.11 37.69
CA LEU A 104 56.81 21.01 38.83
C LEU A 104 56.36 20.26 40.10
N GLY A 105 57.11 20.40 41.19
CA GLY A 105 56.77 19.86 42.52
C GLY A 105 58.02 19.49 43.33
N ILE A 106 57.89 19.43 44.66
CA ILE A 106 59.02 19.17 45.58
C ILE A 106 59.72 17.84 45.27
N SER A 107 58.96 16.81 44.90
CA SER A 107 59.46 15.46 44.60
C SER A 107 59.74 15.19 43.12
N GLY A 108 59.50 16.17 42.22
CA GLY A 108 59.58 15.95 40.77
C GLY A 108 58.52 15.00 40.16
N ASP A 109 57.48 14.63 40.90
CA ASP A 109 56.40 13.71 40.44
C ASP A 109 55.23 14.44 39.73
N GLY A 110 55.48 15.65 39.24
CA GLY A 110 54.50 16.44 38.49
C GLY A 110 54.29 15.92 37.06
N ARG A 111 53.17 16.30 36.43
CA ARG A 111 53.02 16.15 34.97
C ARG A 111 53.77 17.27 34.26
N VAL A 112 54.56 16.92 33.24
CA VAL A 112 55.28 17.87 32.38
C VAL A 112 54.37 18.51 31.33
N GLU A 113 53.50 17.70 30.72
CA GLU A 113 52.55 18.15 29.69
C GLU A 113 51.17 18.42 30.30
N PRO A 114 50.39 19.39 29.77
CA PRO A 114 49.04 19.69 30.23
C PRO A 114 48.09 18.49 30.08
N VAL A 115 47.07 18.39 30.92
CA VAL A 115 46.06 17.34 30.83
C VAL A 115 45.19 17.57 29.59
N PRO A 116 45.12 16.63 28.62
CA PRO A 116 44.25 16.78 27.47
C PRO A 116 42.78 16.80 27.87
N PHE A 117 42.05 17.80 27.41
CA PHE A 117 40.60 17.90 27.59
C PHE A 117 39.91 18.05 26.24
N TYR A 118 38.72 17.48 26.11
CA TYR A 118 37.88 17.61 24.93
C TYR A 118 36.64 18.43 25.27
N VAL A 119 36.51 19.61 24.66
CA VAL A 119 35.31 20.43 24.79
C VAL A 119 34.19 19.76 24.00
N LYS A 120 33.13 19.34 24.69
CA LYS A 120 31.96 18.76 24.04
C LYS A 120 31.06 19.88 23.53
N ASN A 121 31.07 20.06 22.22
CA ASN A 121 30.14 20.96 21.52
C ASN A 121 28.75 20.33 21.34
N ASP A 122 28.61 19.03 21.61
CA ASP A 122 27.37 18.28 21.47
C ASP A 122 26.40 18.51 22.64
N LEU A 123 25.14 18.83 22.33
CA LEU A 123 24.05 18.90 23.31
C LEU A 123 23.59 17.51 23.82
N THR A 124 24.25 16.42 23.43
CA THR A 124 23.90 15.06 23.84
C THR A 124 24.45 14.73 25.22
N GLY A 125 23.56 14.34 26.15
CA GLY A 125 23.93 13.92 27.51
C GLY A 125 24.99 12.81 27.55
N LEU A 126 25.89 12.88 28.52
CA LEU A 126 26.98 11.92 28.70
C LEU A 126 26.46 10.48 28.77
N GLY A 127 27.00 9.61 27.90
CA GLY A 127 26.61 8.20 27.83
C GLY A 127 25.43 7.90 26.90
N LYS A 128 24.66 8.91 26.43
CA LYS A 128 23.54 8.65 25.51
C LYS A 128 23.99 7.92 24.24
N ALA A 129 25.09 8.34 23.61
CA ALA A 129 25.63 7.66 22.43
C ALA A 129 25.92 6.16 22.68
N ASN A 130 26.38 5.78 23.88
CA ASN A 130 26.61 4.39 24.24
C ASN A 130 25.30 3.61 24.46
N GLN A 131 24.24 4.27 24.93
CA GLN A 131 22.90 3.68 25.02
C GLN A 131 22.27 3.51 23.63
N ASP A 132 22.39 4.51 22.77
CA ASP A 132 21.88 4.50 21.40
C ASP A 132 22.60 3.40 20.58
N VAL A 133 23.93 3.28 20.68
CA VAL A 133 24.71 2.18 20.05
C VAL A 133 24.24 0.82 20.54
N ARG A 134 24.11 0.59 21.86
CA ARG A 134 23.60 -0.68 22.41
C ARG A 134 22.17 -0.99 21.95
N MET A 135 21.34 0.03 21.77
CA MET A 135 19.99 -0.13 21.24
C MET A 135 20.03 -0.56 19.77
N ILE A 136 20.86 0.10 18.95
CA ILE A 136 21.08 -0.23 17.53
C ILE A 136 21.64 -1.66 17.41
N GLU A 137 22.66 -2.04 18.18
CA GLU A 137 23.17 -3.41 18.23
C GLU A 137 22.05 -4.41 18.56
N SER A 138 21.24 -4.14 19.60
CA SER A 138 20.15 -5.03 20.01
C SER A 138 18.98 -5.15 19.02
N THR A 139 18.92 -4.26 18.02
CA THR A 139 17.82 -4.21 17.03
C THR A 139 18.27 -4.55 15.61
N VAL A 140 19.55 -4.36 15.27
CA VAL A 140 20.13 -4.59 13.94
C VAL A 140 21.01 -5.86 13.89
N SER A 141 21.38 -6.44 15.04
CA SER A 141 22.19 -7.68 15.14
C SER A 141 21.61 -8.88 14.39
N GLN A 142 20.30 -8.89 14.10
CA GLN A 142 19.69 -9.84 13.17
C GLN A 142 19.24 -9.09 11.91
N ARG A 143 19.89 -9.38 10.77
CA ARG A 143 19.35 -9.01 9.46
C ARG A 143 17.94 -9.60 9.38
N ARG A 144 16.95 -8.75 9.13
CA ARG A 144 15.58 -9.17 8.83
C ARG A 144 15.62 -10.17 7.67
N GLU A 145 15.27 -11.42 7.95
CA GLU A 145 15.20 -12.47 6.92
C GLU A 145 14.14 -12.12 5.88
N LEU A 146 14.39 -12.46 4.63
CA LEU A 146 13.39 -12.38 3.57
C LEU A 146 12.30 -13.42 3.87
N ASP A 147 11.03 -13.11 3.60
CA ASP A 147 9.94 -14.07 3.78
C ASP A 147 10.18 -15.40 3.02
N SER A 148 10.95 -15.41 1.93
CA SER A 148 11.39 -16.65 1.25
C SER A 148 12.45 -17.43 2.02
N GLU A 149 13.48 -16.77 2.56
CA GLU A 149 14.51 -17.37 3.43
C GLU A 149 13.82 -18.01 4.66
N ARG A 150 12.85 -17.31 5.24
CA ARG A 150 12.01 -17.80 6.34
C ARG A 150 11.16 -19.01 5.94
N GLN A 151 10.46 -18.95 4.78
CA GLN A 151 9.66 -20.07 4.26
C GLN A 151 10.47 -21.35 4.01
N THR A 152 11.76 -21.26 3.68
CA THR A 152 12.63 -22.44 3.52
C THR A 152 13.11 -23.06 4.84
N LYS A 153 12.99 -22.33 5.96
CA LYS A 153 13.31 -22.79 7.32
C LYS A 153 12.04 -23.15 8.12
N GLU A 154 10.86 -22.85 7.58
CA GLU A 154 9.56 -22.99 8.22
C GLU A 154 9.17 -24.49 8.29
N THR A 155 8.96 -25.02 9.50
CA THR A 155 8.55 -26.42 9.71
C THR A 155 7.23 -26.70 8.97
N GLU A 156 7.02 -27.92 8.48
CA GLU A 156 5.81 -28.30 7.72
C GLU A 156 4.50 -27.96 8.44
N GLU A 157 4.45 -28.06 9.77
CA GLU A 157 3.30 -27.61 10.57
C GLU A 157 3.08 -26.09 10.50
N GLN A 158 4.14 -25.28 10.56
CA GLN A 158 4.06 -23.82 10.44
C GLN A 158 3.64 -23.40 9.03
N ARG A 159 4.20 -24.07 8.00
CA ARG A 159 3.75 -23.92 6.61
C ARG A 159 2.26 -24.22 6.47
N ARG A 160 1.77 -25.31 7.09
CA ARG A 160 0.34 -25.64 7.10
C ARG A 160 -0.49 -24.56 7.81
N GLN A 161 -0.06 -24.08 8.99
CA GLN A 161 -0.76 -23.01 9.70
C GLN A 161 -0.85 -21.71 8.86
N ARG A 162 0.20 -21.41 8.09
CA ARG A 162 0.23 -20.30 7.11
C ARG A 162 -0.73 -20.53 5.95
N GLU A 163 -0.74 -21.72 5.35
CA GLU A 163 -1.67 -22.10 4.27
C GLU A 163 -3.13 -22.05 4.77
N ASP A 164 -3.43 -22.60 5.95
CA ASP A 164 -4.73 -22.51 6.62
C ASP A 164 -5.13 -21.06 6.97
N ALA A 165 -4.17 -20.17 7.26
CA ALA A 165 -4.43 -18.75 7.49
C ALA A 165 -4.70 -17.98 6.19
N VAL A 166 -4.01 -18.30 5.10
CA VAL A 166 -4.27 -17.74 3.76
C VAL A 166 -5.62 -18.24 3.22
N ALA A 167 -5.91 -19.54 3.35
CA ALA A 167 -7.19 -20.13 2.95
C ALA A 167 -8.38 -19.51 3.70
N ARG A 168 -8.27 -19.31 5.02
CA ARG A 168 -9.30 -18.59 5.79
C ARG A 168 -9.49 -17.14 5.35
N ARG A 169 -8.41 -16.41 5.04
CA ARG A 169 -8.50 -15.03 4.51
C ARG A 169 -9.17 -14.99 3.14
N ALA A 170 -8.82 -15.92 2.24
CA ALA A 170 -9.42 -16.04 0.92
C ALA A 170 -10.92 -16.42 0.98
N ALA A 171 -11.29 -17.34 1.89
CA ALA A 171 -12.69 -17.69 2.15
C ALA A 171 -13.49 -16.45 2.60
N VAL A 172 -13.02 -15.75 3.64
CA VAL A 172 -13.67 -14.52 4.14
C VAL A 172 -13.73 -13.42 3.07
N GLN A 173 -12.71 -13.26 2.22
CA GLN A 173 -12.76 -12.34 1.07
C GLN A 173 -13.82 -12.76 0.04
N SER A 174 -13.98 -14.06 -0.23
CA SER A 174 -15.00 -14.55 -1.15
C SER A 174 -16.42 -14.34 -0.58
N GLU A 175 -16.62 -14.55 0.72
CA GLU A 175 -17.87 -14.29 1.45
C GLU A 175 -18.22 -12.79 1.41
N ILE A 176 -17.26 -11.92 1.73
CA ILE A 176 -17.42 -10.46 1.61
C ILE A 176 -17.78 -10.07 0.16
N SER A 177 -17.12 -10.64 -0.85
CA SER A 177 -17.46 -10.35 -2.26
C SER A 177 -18.88 -10.81 -2.63
N SER A 178 -19.35 -11.92 -2.03
CA SER A 178 -20.69 -12.48 -2.25
C SER A 178 -21.77 -11.61 -1.59
N VAL A 179 -21.50 -11.11 -0.38
CA VAL A 179 -22.38 -10.19 0.38
C VAL A 179 -22.43 -8.79 -0.25
N LEU A 180 -21.34 -8.34 -0.88
CA LEU A 180 -21.28 -7.03 -1.55
C LEU A 180 -21.82 -7.03 -2.99
N ARG A 181 -21.83 -8.19 -3.69
CA ARG A 181 -22.31 -8.32 -5.07
C ARG A 181 -23.73 -7.77 -5.31
N PRO A 182 -24.74 -7.99 -4.43
CA PRO A 182 -26.08 -7.42 -4.62
C PRO A 182 -26.12 -5.88 -4.60
N PHE A 183 -25.09 -5.23 -4.05
CA PHE A 183 -24.95 -3.78 -4.00
C PHE A 183 -23.97 -3.24 -5.05
N TYR A 184 -23.61 -4.05 -6.05
CA TYR A 184 -22.78 -3.65 -7.18
C TYR A 184 -23.61 -3.41 -8.44
N CYS A 185 -23.47 -2.23 -9.04
CA CYS A 185 -24.16 -1.87 -10.28
C CYS A 185 -23.24 -2.07 -11.49
N GLU A 186 -23.42 -3.17 -12.24
CA GLU A 186 -22.62 -3.49 -13.45
C GLU A 186 -22.76 -2.45 -14.58
N VAL A 187 -23.83 -1.65 -14.58
CA VAL A 187 -24.13 -0.67 -15.63
C VAL A 187 -23.42 0.67 -15.40
N CYS A 188 -23.15 1.00 -14.14
CA CYS A 188 -22.47 2.23 -13.72
C CYS A 188 -21.10 2.00 -13.07
N GLU A 189 -20.71 0.74 -12.85
CA GLU A 189 -19.46 0.29 -12.21
C GLU A 189 -19.28 0.86 -10.79
N LYS A 190 -20.38 0.90 -10.03
CA LYS A 190 -20.45 1.47 -8.67
C LYS A 190 -20.79 0.41 -7.63
N GLN A 191 -19.96 0.32 -6.59
CA GLN A 191 -20.25 -0.41 -5.36
C GLN A 191 -20.94 0.52 -4.35
N PHE A 192 -22.08 0.09 -3.82
CA PHE A 192 -22.82 0.79 -2.79
C PHE A 192 -22.62 0.13 -1.42
N LYS A 193 -22.79 0.91 -0.34
CA LYS A 193 -22.54 0.47 1.05
C LYS A 193 -23.81 0.09 1.82
N ASN A 194 -24.99 0.46 1.31
CA ASN A 194 -26.28 0.28 1.96
C ASN A 194 -27.36 0.01 0.91
N VAL A 195 -28.36 -0.80 1.26
CA VAL A 195 -29.51 -1.18 0.41
C VAL A 195 -30.20 0.04 -0.18
N ALA A 196 -30.51 1.05 0.65
CA ALA A 196 -31.23 2.25 0.23
C ALA A 196 -30.48 3.07 -0.82
N GLN A 197 -29.15 3.15 -0.73
CA GLN A 197 -28.32 3.87 -1.70
C GLN A 197 -28.24 3.14 -3.05
N TYR A 198 -28.30 1.80 -3.03
CA TYR A 198 -28.36 0.99 -4.23
C TYR A 198 -29.72 1.13 -4.93
N ASP A 199 -30.81 1.07 -4.16
CA ASP A 199 -32.19 1.19 -4.67
C ASP A 199 -32.46 2.59 -5.27
N GLU A 200 -32.08 3.66 -4.55
CA GLU A 200 -32.09 5.04 -5.05
C GLU A 200 -31.28 5.17 -6.34
N HIS A 201 -30.10 4.53 -6.42
CA HIS A 201 -29.32 4.53 -7.64
C HIS A 201 -30.04 3.82 -8.80
N THR A 202 -30.59 2.62 -8.58
CA THR A 202 -31.28 1.87 -9.65
C THR A 202 -32.54 2.56 -10.15
N ASN A 203 -33.23 3.29 -9.28
CA ASN A 203 -34.41 4.11 -9.60
C ASN A 203 -34.04 5.48 -10.22
N SER A 204 -32.77 5.89 -10.15
CA SER A 204 -32.33 7.19 -10.67
C SER A 204 -32.46 7.27 -12.19
N TYR A 205 -32.96 8.41 -12.68
CA TYR A 205 -33.09 8.69 -14.12
C TYR A 205 -31.78 8.47 -14.90
N ALA A 206 -30.65 8.86 -14.30
CA ALA A 206 -29.31 8.68 -14.87
C ALA A 206 -28.92 7.20 -15.02
N HIS A 207 -29.29 6.34 -14.08
CA HIS A 207 -29.09 4.89 -14.21
C HIS A 207 -29.93 4.33 -15.37
N HIS A 208 -31.23 4.61 -15.41
CA HIS A 208 -32.10 4.14 -16.51
C HIS A 208 -31.63 4.63 -17.89
N HIS A 209 -31.07 5.83 -18.01
CA HIS A 209 -30.47 6.31 -19.26
C HIS A 209 -29.20 5.54 -19.64
N LYS A 210 -28.34 5.21 -18.66
CA LYS A 210 -27.13 4.40 -18.85
C LYS A 210 -27.49 2.95 -19.26
N VAL A 211 -28.54 2.36 -18.68
CA VAL A 211 -29.10 1.05 -19.08
C VAL A 211 -29.52 1.09 -20.55
N ARG A 212 -30.47 1.98 -20.90
CA ARG A 212 -31.00 2.07 -22.29
C ARG A 212 -29.91 2.34 -23.33
N PHE A 213 -28.89 3.13 -23.00
CA PHE A 213 -27.74 3.37 -23.88
C PHE A 213 -26.86 2.11 -24.05
N ARG A 214 -26.63 1.35 -22.97
CA ARG A 214 -25.89 0.08 -23.01
C ARG A 214 -26.66 -0.96 -23.83
N ASP A 215 -27.97 -1.07 -23.64
CA ASP A 215 -28.83 -1.98 -24.39
C ASP A 215 -28.86 -1.64 -25.89
N MET A 216 -28.99 -0.36 -26.24
CA MET A 216 -28.91 0.09 -27.64
C MET A 216 -27.54 -0.23 -28.26
N GLN A 217 -26.45 -0.03 -27.52
CA GLN A 217 -25.11 -0.37 -27.99
C GLN A 217 -24.88 -1.89 -28.11
N LEU A 218 -25.44 -2.69 -27.21
CA LEU A 218 -25.42 -4.16 -27.29
C LEU A 218 -26.23 -4.65 -28.48
N ALA A 219 -27.44 -4.13 -28.70
CA ALA A 219 -28.27 -4.43 -29.86
C ALA A 219 -27.58 -4.04 -31.18
N GLN A 220 -26.91 -2.88 -31.23
CA GLN A 220 -26.14 -2.43 -32.40
C GLN A 220 -24.87 -3.27 -32.64
N ARG A 221 -24.26 -3.83 -31.58
CA ARG A 221 -23.15 -4.80 -31.69
C ARG A 221 -23.65 -6.17 -32.13
N ALA A 222 -24.82 -6.62 -31.65
CA ALA A 222 -25.44 -7.88 -32.05
C ALA A 222 -25.91 -7.86 -33.51
N SER A 223 -26.52 -6.76 -33.97
CA SER A 223 -26.94 -6.60 -35.38
C SER A 223 -25.78 -6.41 -36.35
N ARG A 224 -24.59 -5.99 -35.87
CA ARG A 224 -23.34 -6.02 -36.64
C ARG A 224 -22.63 -7.37 -36.62
N ASN A 225 -22.76 -8.12 -35.52
CA ASN A 225 -22.18 -9.45 -35.34
C ASN A 225 -23.28 -10.51 -35.48
N THR A 226 -24.00 -10.53 -36.62
CA THR A 226 -25.05 -11.53 -36.84
C THR A 226 -24.48 -12.94 -36.77
N GLU A 227 -25.26 -13.87 -36.23
CA GLU A 227 -24.80 -15.23 -35.95
C GLU A 227 -24.34 -15.96 -37.22
N GLU A 228 -24.94 -15.62 -38.38
CA GLU A 228 -24.51 -16.07 -39.70
C GLU A 228 -23.11 -15.59 -40.08
N GLU A 229 -22.77 -14.31 -39.92
CA GLU A 229 -21.40 -13.81 -40.20
C GLU A 229 -20.38 -14.38 -39.22
N ILE A 230 -20.74 -14.55 -37.94
CA ILE A 230 -19.88 -15.25 -36.95
C ILE A 230 -19.63 -16.70 -37.39
N ASN A 231 -20.68 -17.45 -37.71
CA ASN A 231 -20.55 -18.87 -38.08
C ASN A 231 -19.83 -19.04 -39.42
N LYS A 232 -20.08 -18.17 -40.40
CA LYS A 232 -19.38 -18.07 -41.68
C LYS A 232 -17.91 -17.64 -41.54
N ARG A 233 -17.54 -16.94 -40.46
CA ARG A 233 -16.15 -16.67 -40.07
C ARG A 233 -15.49 -17.87 -39.40
N LYS A 234 -16.15 -18.46 -38.38
CA LYS A 234 -15.70 -19.67 -37.67
C LYS A 234 -15.55 -20.87 -38.62
N GLU A 235 -16.41 -21.04 -39.61
CA GLU A 235 -16.27 -22.13 -40.60
C GLU A 235 -15.07 -21.89 -41.51
N LYS A 236 -14.81 -20.65 -41.96
CA LYS A 236 -13.60 -20.32 -42.73
C LYS A 236 -12.32 -20.55 -41.92
N GLU A 237 -12.37 -20.31 -40.62
CA GLU A 237 -11.28 -20.51 -39.66
C GLU A 237 -11.04 -22.00 -39.40
N ARG A 238 -12.08 -22.76 -39.02
CA ARG A 238 -12.02 -24.22 -38.89
C ARG A 238 -11.57 -24.92 -40.18
N LYS A 239 -11.89 -24.36 -41.35
CA LYS A 239 -11.47 -24.84 -42.69
C LYS A 239 -10.04 -24.40 -43.08
N ARG A 240 -9.36 -23.60 -42.26
CA ARG A 240 -7.90 -23.40 -42.26
C ARG A 240 -7.26 -24.39 -41.29
N GLU A 241 -7.74 -24.45 -40.05
CA GLU A 241 -7.27 -25.40 -39.03
C GLU A 241 -7.31 -26.85 -39.53
N GLU A 242 -8.42 -27.28 -40.15
CA GLU A 242 -8.56 -28.62 -40.74
C GLU A 242 -7.54 -28.87 -41.87
N LYS A 243 -7.17 -27.84 -42.65
CA LYS A 243 -6.11 -27.97 -43.67
C LYS A 243 -4.73 -28.08 -43.05
N GLU A 244 -4.49 -27.39 -41.94
CA GLU A 244 -3.22 -27.45 -41.22
C GLU A 244 -3.07 -28.77 -40.44
N LEU A 245 -4.10 -29.21 -39.71
CA LEU A 245 -4.17 -30.56 -39.14
C LEU A 245 -3.99 -31.64 -40.22
N ARG A 246 -4.63 -31.50 -41.39
CA ARG A 246 -4.47 -32.45 -42.50
C ARG A 246 -3.08 -32.41 -43.13
N LYS A 247 -2.41 -31.24 -43.15
CA LYS A 247 -1.01 -31.08 -43.59
C LYS A 247 -0.05 -31.71 -42.58
N ILE A 248 -0.29 -31.51 -41.28
CA ILE A 248 0.45 -32.11 -40.16
C ILE A 248 0.28 -33.62 -40.16
N ALA A 249 -0.94 -34.15 -40.25
CA ALA A 249 -1.22 -35.59 -40.33
C ALA A 249 -0.57 -36.25 -41.57
N LYS A 250 -0.54 -35.54 -42.71
CA LYS A 250 0.17 -36.00 -43.92
C LYS A 250 1.70 -35.98 -43.73
N ALA A 251 2.25 -35.02 -42.99
CA ALA A 251 3.68 -34.99 -42.63
C ALA A 251 4.05 -36.05 -41.58
N ALA A 252 3.14 -36.36 -40.65
CA ALA A 252 3.28 -37.40 -39.63
C ALA A 252 3.03 -38.83 -40.16
N GLY A 253 2.81 -39.02 -41.47
CA GLY A 253 2.70 -40.32 -42.11
C GLY A 253 1.44 -41.14 -41.79
N VAL A 254 0.48 -40.60 -41.04
CA VAL A 254 -0.73 -41.34 -40.60
C VAL A 254 -1.69 -41.53 -41.77
N LYS A 255 -1.79 -42.78 -42.22
CA LYS A 255 -2.69 -43.21 -43.30
C LYS A 255 -4.14 -43.27 -42.79
N MET A 256 -4.86 -42.15 -42.86
CA MET A 256 -6.32 -42.12 -42.66
C MET A 256 -7.00 -43.16 -43.56
N ALA A 257 -7.55 -44.22 -42.95
CA ALA A 257 -8.13 -45.33 -43.68
C ALA A 257 -9.48 -44.94 -44.32
N LYS A 258 -9.69 -45.39 -45.56
CA LYS A 258 -10.99 -45.32 -46.23
C LYS A 258 -11.88 -46.44 -45.66
N PRO A 259 -13.11 -46.17 -45.18
CA PRO A 259 -13.94 -47.21 -44.58
C PRO A 259 -14.37 -48.25 -45.64
N PRO A 260 -14.24 -49.56 -45.36
CA PRO A 260 -14.78 -50.61 -46.21
C PRO A 260 -16.31 -50.70 -46.06
N VAL A 261 -16.97 -51.14 -47.13
CA VAL A 261 -18.42 -51.47 -47.14
C VAL A 261 -18.63 -52.89 -46.61
N ALA A 262 -19.83 -53.16 -46.08
CA ALA A 262 -20.16 -54.39 -45.36
C ALA A 262 -20.13 -55.68 -46.20
N ILE A 263 -19.85 -56.80 -45.51
CA ILE A 263 -20.24 -58.17 -45.87
C ILE A 263 -20.84 -58.83 -44.61
N ALA A 264 -21.74 -59.80 -44.76
CA ALA A 264 -22.62 -60.29 -43.69
C ALA A 264 -22.30 -61.71 -43.16
N ALA A 265 -22.72 -61.93 -41.91
CA ALA A 265 -23.19 -63.14 -41.23
C ALA A 265 -22.82 -64.57 -41.70
N VAL A 266 -22.30 -65.36 -40.75
CA VAL A 266 -22.70 -66.75 -40.35
C VAL A 266 -22.22 -66.94 -38.88
N VAL A 267 -23.07 -67.23 -37.88
CA VAL A 267 -23.52 -68.55 -37.32
C VAL A 267 -22.40 -69.60 -37.13
N GLU A 268 -22.31 -70.40 -36.06
CA GLU A 268 -22.98 -70.49 -34.73
C GLU A 268 -22.08 -71.36 -33.79
N ALA A 269 -22.28 -71.59 -32.48
CA ALA A 269 -23.24 -71.19 -31.42
C ALA A 269 -22.44 -70.99 -30.09
N SER A 270 -22.94 -70.93 -28.84
CA SER A 270 -24.26 -71.06 -28.17
C SER A 270 -24.23 -70.16 -26.89
N SER A 271 -24.95 -70.27 -25.76
CA SER A 271 -25.87 -71.25 -25.13
C SER A 271 -27.03 -70.54 -24.41
N VAL A 272 -28.07 -71.29 -23.99
CA VAL A 272 -29.33 -70.83 -23.34
C VAL A 272 -29.60 -71.66 -22.06
N PRO A 273 -30.37 -71.19 -21.04
CA PRO A 273 -31.79 -70.75 -21.10
C PRO A 273 -32.00 -69.27 -20.67
N ALA A 274 -32.99 -68.51 -21.15
CA ALA A 274 -34.47 -68.63 -21.15
C ALA A 274 -35.14 -68.20 -19.81
N GLY A 275 -36.17 -67.34 -19.81
CA GLY A 275 -36.78 -66.63 -20.95
C GLY A 275 -38.05 -65.85 -20.60
N SER A 276 -38.77 -65.39 -21.65
CA SER A 276 -40.12 -64.75 -21.65
C SER A 276 -40.30 -63.41 -20.89
N ALA A 277 -41.02 -62.40 -21.40
CA ALA A 277 -41.55 -62.16 -22.76
C ALA A 277 -41.70 -60.63 -23.00
N GLY A 278 -41.81 -60.21 -24.27
CA GLY A 278 -42.06 -58.82 -24.67
C GLY A 278 -43.56 -58.48 -24.86
N PRO A 279 -43.94 -57.50 -25.71
CA PRO A 279 -43.08 -56.77 -26.66
C PRO A 279 -43.38 -55.25 -26.87
N SER A 280 -42.60 -54.65 -27.78
CA SER A 280 -42.97 -53.55 -28.69
C SER A 280 -43.31 -52.14 -28.17
N GLY A 281 -42.35 -51.22 -28.35
CA GLY A 281 -42.40 -50.38 -29.58
C GLY A 281 -43.05 -48.99 -29.50
N ASN A 282 -42.28 -47.98 -29.09
CA ASN A 282 -42.63 -46.56 -29.33
C ASN A 282 -42.63 -46.23 -30.83
N LEU A 283 -43.74 -45.72 -31.37
CA LEU A 283 -43.74 -44.98 -32.64
C LEU A 283 -44.98 -44.08 -32.81
N LYS A 284 -44.76 -42.84 -33.30
CA LYS A 284 -45.78 -41.85 -33.72
C LYS A 284 -46.59 -41.22 -32.55
N LYS A 285 -47.13 -40.00 -32.65
CA LYS A 285 -46.78 -38.78 -33.45
C LYS A 285 -47.61 -37.63 -32.84
N GLY A 286 -46.97 -36.58 -32.33
CA GLY A 286 -47.68 -35.44 -31.74
C GLY A 286 -48.46 -34.63 -32.77
N GLY A 287 -49.72 -34.30 -32.47
CA GLY A 287 -50.60 -33.53 -33.37
C GLY A 287 -51.84 -32.96 -32.66
N TRP A 288 -51.72 -31.70 -32.24
CA TRP A 288 -52.69 -30.58 -32.19
C TRP A 288 -54.16 -30.78 -31.71
N ALA A 289 -54.72 -29.69 -31.16
CA ALA A 289 -56.15 -29.44 -30.83
C ALA A 289 -56.76 -30.22 -29.63
N THR A 290 -57.76 -29.72 -28.88
CA THR A 290 -58.28 -28.33 -28.68
C THR A 290 -59.07 -28.25 -27.35
N VAL A 291 -59.22 -27.03 -26.82
CA VAL A 291 -60.00 -26.59 -25.64
C VAL A 291 -61.46 -27.09 -25.59
N THR A 292 -61.92 -27.54 -24.41
CA THR A 292 -63.22 -27.11 -23.82
C THR A 292 -63.21 -27.20 -22.28
N THR A 293 -63.94 -26.31 -21.59
CA THR A 293 -64.32 -26.39 -20.17
C THR A 293 -65.80 -26.76 -20.02
N PRO A 294 -66.27 -27.03 -18.78
CA PRO A 294 -67.51 -26.39 -18.33
C PRO A 294 -67.37 -25.68 -16.97
N SER A 295 -68.39 -24.92 -16.56
CA SER A 295 -68.38 -24.05 -15.36
C SER A 295 -69.76 -24.00 -14.67
N ALA A 296 -69.76 -24.06 -13.32
CA ALA A 296 -70.83 -23.77 -12.35
C ALA A 296 -70.26 -24.08 -10.93
N ASN A 297 -70.56 -23.40 -9.81
CA ASN A 297 -71.52 -22.33 -9.47
C ASN A 297 -70.94 -21.33 -8.44
N THR A 298 -71.66 -20.22 -8.23
CA THR A 298 -71.42 -19.05 -7.34
C THR A 298 -72.47 -18.98 -6.19
N PRO A 299 -72.56 -17.94 -5.30
CA PRO A 299 -71.60 -16.93 -4.79
C PRO A 299 -71.65 -16.63 -3.24
N SER A 300 -70.66 -15.85 -2.74
CA SER A 300 -70.74 -14.89 -1.58
C SER A 300 -70.99 -15.41 -0.14
N PRO A 301 -70.76 -14.58 0.93
CA PRO A 301 -70.31 -13.17 1.00
C PRO A 301 -68.90 -12.95 1.65
N PRO A 302 -68.35 -11.71 1.65
CA PRO A 302 -67.00 -11.41 2.18
C PRO A 302 -66.97 -11.04 3.69
N ALA A 303 -65.76 -11.01 4.27
CA ALA A 303 -65.48 -10.61 5.65
C ALA A 303 -64.64 -9.31 5.75
N GLU A 304 -64.74 -8.61 6.89
CA GLU A 304 -64.16 -7.28 7.14
C GLU A 304 -62.71 -7.28 7.70
N PRO A 305 -61.99 -6.13 7.65
CA PRO A 305 -60.56 -6.06 7.98
C PRO A 305 -60.24 -5.96 9.49
N PRO A 306 -59.01 -6.33 9.91
CA PRO A 306 -58.57 -6.21 11.29
C PRO A 306 -58.37 -4.75 11.75
N GLN A 307 -58.76 -4.48 13.00
CA GLN A 307 -58.70 -3.18 13.66
C GLN A 307 -57.26 -2.73 14.01
N ARG A 308 -57.06 -1.42 14.17
CA ARG A 308 -55.79 -0.80 14.60
C ARG A 308 -55.79 -0.58 16.12
N SER A 309 -54.91 -1.25 16.84
CA SER A 309 -54.31 -0.75 18.08
C SER A 309 -52.86 -0.36 17.78
N GLY A 310 -52.25 0.66 18.38
CA GLY A 310 -52.66 1.40 19.56
C GLY A 310 -51.44 1.52 20.47
N TRP A 311 -50.46 2.33 20.07
CA TRP A 311 -49.24 2.57 20.84
C TRP A 311 -49.47 3.74 21.80
N ALA A 312 -49.16 3.52 23.07
CA ALA A 312 -49.11 4.57 24.09
C ALA A 312 -47.76 5.30 24.06
N THR A 313 -47.74 6.47 24.70
CA THR A 313 -46.53 7.23 25.10
C THR A 313 -45.67 6.45 26.07
#